data_AF-G6E7H2-F1
#
_entry.id   AF-G6E7H2-F1
#
_cell.length_a   1.000
_cell.length_b   1.000
_cell.length_c   1.000
_cell.angle_alpha   90.00
_cell.angle_beta   90.00
_cell.angle_gamma   90.00
#
_symmetry.space_group_name_H-M   'P 1'
#
loop_
_entity.id
_entity.type
_entity.pdbx_description
1 polymer ?
#
loop_
_entity_poly.entity_id
_entity_poly.type
_entity_poly.pdbx_seq_one_letter_code
_entity_poly.pdbx_strand_id
1 'polypeptide(L)'
;MSNIDERLKLLVERVERLEEERKGIGEDIRDVFAEMKAVGYDPKIVRKVIKLRKMQDDARREMDALLDTYCGALGMQLDLPLGVSS
;
A
#
# COMPACT_ATOMS: atom_id res chain seq x y z
N MET A 1 -29.48 -34.28 12.67
CA MET A 1 -29.19 -32.93 12.11
C MET A 1 -27.69 -32.84 11.95
N SER A 2 -27.20 -32.42 10.79
CA SER A 2 -25.82 -32.67 10.38
C SER A 2 -24.85 -31.64 10.98
N ASN A 3 -23.76 -32.12 11.55
CA ASN A 3 -22.66 -31.32 12.13
C ASN A 3 -22.03 -30.33 11.13
N ILE A 4 -22.25 -30.55 9.83
CA ILE A 4 -21.76 -29.72 8.72
C ILE A 4 -22.45 -28.35 8.72
N ASP A 5 -23.74 -28.30 9.05
CA ASP A 5 -24.54 -27.08 9.01
C ASP A 5 -24.10 -26.08 10.10
N GLU A 6 -23.74 -26.60 11.29
CA GLU A 6 -23.20 -25.80 12.40
C GLU A 6 -21.78 -25.30 12.10
N ARG A 7 -20.91 -26.15 11.54
CA ARG A 7 -19.55 -25.76 11.18
C ARG A 7 -19.54 -24.69 10.08
N LEU A 8 -20.40 -24.83 9.07
CA LEU A 8 -20.53 -23.83 8.01
C LEU A 8 -21.01 -22.49 8.57
N LYS A 9 -22.02 -22.51 9.46
CA LYS A 9 -22.53 -21.30 10.12
C LYS A 9 -21.44 -20.56 10.89
N LEU A 10 -20.65 -21.26 11.70
CA LEU A 10 -19.54 -20.66 12.46
C LEU A 10 -18.45 -20.06 11.56
N LEU A 11 -18.16 -20.69 10.41
CA LEU A 11 -17.20 -20.16 9.44
C LEU A 11 -17.73 -18.90 8.76
N VAL A 12 -19.00 -18.86 8.38
CA VAL A 12 -19.65 -17.69 7.77
C VAL A 12 -19.67 -16.52 8.74
N GLU A 13 -20.14 -16.72 9.97
CA GLU A 13 -20.17 -15.67 11.01
C GLU A 13 -18.77 -15.10 11.29
N ARG A 14 -17.73 -15.95 11.25
CA ARG A 14 -16.35 -15.48 11.39
C ARG A 14 -15.91 -14.61 10.22
N VAL A 15 -16.28 -14.95 8.98
CA VAL A 15 -15.95 -14.15 7.80
C VAL A 15 -16.70 -12.81 7.85
N GLU A 16 -17.98 -12.80 8.21
CA GLU A 16 -18.78 -11.58 8.31
C GLU A 16 -18.19 -10.59 9.31
N ARG A 17 -17.81 -11.07 10.50
CA ARG A 17 -17.12 -10.24 11.49
C ARG A 17 -15.80 -9.67 10.96
N LEU A 18 -15.00 -10.48 10.26
CA LEU A 18 -13.73 -10.02 9.68
C LEU A 18 -13.95 -8.99 8.56
N GLU A 19 -15.03 -9.12 7.79
CA GLU A 19 -15.42 -8.15 6.77
C GLU A 19 -15.85 -6.80 7.39
N GLU A 20 -16.61 -6.84 8.49
CA GLU A 20 -16.96 -5.64 9.27
C GLU A 20 -15.72 -4.96 9.87
N GLU A 21 -14.82 -5.72 10.49
CA GLU A 21 -13.54 -5.21 11.00
C GLU A 21 -12.70 -4.57 9.88
N ARG A 22 -12.59 -5.24 8.73
CA ARG A 22 -11.86 -4.71 7.57
C ARG A 22 -12.49 -3.42 7.04
N LYS A 23 -13.83 -3.31 7.06
CA LYS A 23 -14.54 -2.10 6.66
C LYS A 23 -14.21 -0.95 7.61
N GLY A 24 -14.24 -1.18 8.92
CA GLY A 24 -13.87 -0.19 9.93
C GLY A 24 -12.43 0.33 9.74
N ILE A 25 -11.47 -0.59 9.57
CA ILE A 25 -10.07 -0.22 9.26
C ILE A 25 -9.98 0.62 7.97
N GLY A 26 -10.78 0.26 6.96
CA GLY A 26 -10.85 1.01 5.70
C GLY A 26 -11.48 2.39 5.82
N GLU A 27 -12.35 2.61 6.81
CA GLU A 27 -12.90 3.92 7.19
C GLU A 27 -11.85 4.76 7.89
N ASP A 28 -11.19 4.21 8.91
CA ASP A 28 -10.11 4.90 9.64
C ASP A 28 -8.97 5.34 8.70
N ILE A 29 -8.54 4.48 7.78
CA ILE A 29 -7.51 4.83 6.79
C ILE A 29 -7.98 6.00 5.89
N ARG A 30 -9.26 6.04 5.53
CA ARG A 30 -9.81 7.13 4.70
C ARG A 30 -9.83 8.44 5.47
N ASP A 31 -10.18 8.42 6.75
CA ASP A 31 -10.22 9.60 7.60
C ASP A 31 -8.81 10.17 7.80
N VAL A 32 -7.80 9.32 8.03
CA VAL A 32 -6.39 9.76 8.08
C VAL A 32 -5.95 10.41 6.76
N PHE A 33 -6.33 9.86 5.60
CA PHE A 33 -6.05 10.52 4.33
C PHE A 33 -6.79 11.84 4.15
N ALA A 34 -7.99 11.98 4.72
CA ALA A 34 -8.75 13.23 4.69
C ALA A 34 -8.08 14.29 5.59
N GLU A 35 -7.60 13.91 6.77
CA GLU A 35 -6.81 14.78 7.66
C GLU A 35 -5.52 15.25 6.97
N MET A 36 -4.77 14.34 6.34
CA MET A 36 -3.59 14.69 5.56
C MET A 36 -3.90 15.73 4.48
N LYS A 37 -5.03 15.57 3.78
CA LYS A 37 -5.48 16.52 2.77
C LYS A 37 -5.84 17.88 3.38
N ALA A 38 -6.51 17.90 4.54
CA ALA A 38 -6.87 19.13 5.23
C ALA A 38 -5.63 19.91 5.70
N VAL A 39 -4.55 19.20 6.08
CA VAL A 39 -3.25 19.80 6.45
C VAL A 39 -2.44 20.26 5.22
N GLY A 40 -2.82 19.85 4.02
CA GLY A 40 -2.21 20.30 2.76
C GLY A 40 -1.32 19.27 2.06
N TYR A 41 -1.26 18.03 2.54
CA TYR A 41 -0.58 16.94 1.84
C TYR A 41 -1.42 16.40 0.69
N ASP A 42 -0.77 15.92 -0.40
CA ASP A 42 -1.46 15.22 -1.49
C ASP A 42 -1.61 13.71 -1.15
N PRO A 43 -2.84 13.20 -0.92
CA PRO A 43 -3.05 11.79 -0.62
C PRO A 43 -2.57 10.84 -1.72
N LYS A 44 -2.54 11.26 -2.99
CA LYS A 44 -2.04 10.44 -4.10
C LYS A 44 -0.54 10.21 -3.97
N ILE A 45 0.22 11.25 -3.60
CA ILE A 45 1.66 11.14 -3.39
C ILE A 45 1.96 10.33 -2.13
N VAL A 46 1.23 10.55 -1.04
CA VAL A 46 1.41 9.77 0.18
C VAL A 46 1.17 8.26 -0.06
N ARG A 47 0.17 7.89 -0.86
CA ARG A 47 -0.05 6.47 -1.24
C ARG A 47 1.15 5.86 -1.96
N LYS A 48 1.79 6.63 -2.86
CA LYS A 48 3.04 6.20 -3.52
C LYS A 48 4.15 6.01 -2.49
N VAL A 49 4.31 6.95 -1.55
CA VAL A 49 5.30 6.84 -0.46
C VAL A 49 5.06 5.60 0.40
N ILE A 50 3.81 5.31 0.80
CA ILE A 50 3.47 4.11 1.57
C ILE A 50 3.84 2.84 0.79
N LYS A 51 3.55 2.80 -0.53
CA LYS A 51 3.94 1.66 -1.38
C LYS A 51 5.46 1.48 -1.39
N LEU A 52 6.20 2.57 -1.62
CA LEU A 52 7.68 2.55 -1.62
C LEU A 52 8.25 2.08 -0.27
N ARG A 53 7.67 2.52 0.85
CA ARG A 53 8.07 2.12 2.20
C ARG A 53 7.78 0.66 2.53
N LYS A 54 6.86 0.02 1.81
CA LYS A 54 6.54 -1.40 1.95
C LYS A 54 7.40 -2.32 1.08
N MET A 55 8.11 -1.76 0.10
CA MET A 55 9.01 -2.54 -0.75
C MET A 55 10.27 -2.93 0.03
N GLN A 56 10.81 -4.10 -0.27
CA GLN A 56 12.13 -4.50 0.23
C GLN A 56 13.21 -3.61 -0.43
N ASP A 57 14.29 -3.35 0.31
CA ASP A 57 15.33 -2.43 -0.11
C ASP A 57 15.95 -2.81 -1.47
N ASP A 58 16.23 -4.09 -1.69
CA ASP A 58 16.82 -4.56 -2.96
C ASP A 58 15.84 -4.41 -4.14
N ALA A 59 14.56 -4.75 -3.95
CA ALA A 59 13.53 -4.55 -4.96
C ALA A 59 13.32 -3.05 -5.27
N ARG A 60 13.48 -2.18 -4.28
CA ARG A 60 13.43 -0.74 -4.48
C ARG A 60 14.62 -0.22 -5.27
N ARG A 61 15.83 -0.70 -4.97
CA ARG A 61 17.05 -0.34 -5.72
C ARG A 61 16.98 -0.76 -7.18
N GLU A 62 16.50 -1.98 -7.45
CA GLU A 62 16.31 -2.47 -8.82
C GLU A 62 15.29 -1.61 -9.58
N MET A 63 14.16 -1.28 -8.95
CA MET A 63 13.16 -0.38 -9.53
C MET A 63 13.74 1.01 -9.80
N ASP A 64 14.48 1.59 -8.87
CA ASP A 64 15.07 2.94 -9.01
C ASP A 64 16.09 2.97 -10.16
N ALA A 65 16.90 1.92 -10.34
CA ALA A 65 17.85 1.79 -11.45
C ALA A 65 17.14 1.68 -12.83
N LEU A 66 16.03 0.93 -12.89
CA LEU A 66 15.21 0.83 -14.11
C LEU A 66 14.53 2.16 -14.44
N LEU A 67 13.99 2.84 -13.43
CA LEU A 67 13.37 4.15 -13.60
C LEU A 67 14.36 5.18 -14.13
N ASP A 68 15.58 5.23 -13.57
CA ASP A 68 16.63 6.12 -14.05
C ASP A 68 17.00 5.84 -15.51
N THR A 69 17.19 4.56 -15.86
CA THR A 69 17.48 4.15 -17.25
C THR A 69 16.39 4.62 -18.23
N TYR A 70 15.13 4.39 -17.91
CA TYR A 70 14.01 4.76 -18.78
C TYR A 70 13.77 6.26 -18.83
N CYS A 71 13.89 6.96 -17.70
CA CYS A 71 13.75 8.41 -17.64
C CYS A 71 14.89 9.10 -18.39
N GLY A 72 16.14 8.64 -18.23
CA GLY A 72 17.29 9.14 -18.98
C GLY A 72 17.12 8.98 -20.49
N ALA A 73 16.61 7.83 -20.95
CA ALA A 73 16.31 7.60 -22.37
C ALA A 73 15.23 8.55 -22.93
N LEU A 74 14.36 9.08 -22.06
CA LEU A 74 13.32 10.05 -22.40
C LEU A 74 13.73 11.50 -22.09
N GLY A 75 14.97 11.75 -21.67
CA GLY A 75 15.46 13.09 -21.31
C GLY A 75 14.90 13.64 -19.99
N MET A 76 14.36 12.77 -19.13
CA MET A 76 13.89 13.11 -17.79
C MET A 76 14.99 12.81 -16.78
N GLN A 77 15.40 13.80 -16.00
CA GLN A 77 16.39 13.60 -14.94
C GLN A 77 15.68 13.36 -13.59
N LEU A 78 16.01 12.25 -12.95
CA LEU A 78 15.52 11.88 -11.62
C LEU A 78 16.70 11.88 -10.64
N ASP A 79 16.64 12.72 -9.61
CA ASP A 79 17.63 12.71 -8.51
C ASP A 79 17.31 11.61 -7.49
N LEU A 80 17.15 10.37 -7.98
CA LEU A 80 16.99 9.21 -7.13
C LEU A 80 18.35 8.83 -6.53
N PRO A 81 18.44 8.54 -5.22
CA PRO A 81 19.64 7.95 -4.64
C PRO A 81 19.73 6.50 -5.15
N LEU A 82 20.24 6.33 -6.36
CA LEU A 82 20.80 5.05 -6.79
C LEU A 82 21.82 4.70 -5.72
N GLY A 83 21.72 3.51 -5.13
CA GLY A 83 22.59 3.08 -4.04
C GLY A 83 24.05 2.97 -4.48
N VAL A 84 24.71 4.09 -4.74
CA VAL A 84 26.16 4.22 -4.84
C VAL A 84 26.69 3.96 -3.43
N SER A 85 26.97 2.69 -3.17
CA SER A 85 28.14 2.35 -2.38
C SER A 85 29.32 3.12 -2.96
N SER A 86 29.76 4.12 -2.21
CA SER A 86 31.13 4.62 -2.22
C SER A 86 32.14 3.49 -2.39
#